data_AF-A0A1H4XFR0-F1
#
_entry.id   AF-A0A1H4XFR0-F1
#
_cell.length_a   1.000
_cell.length_b   1.000
_cell.length_c   1.000
_cell.angle_alpha   90.00
_cell.angle_beta   90.00
_cell.angle_gamma   90.00
#
_symmetry.space_group_name_H-M   'P 1'
#
loop_
_entity.id
_entity.type
_entity.pdbx_description
1 polymer ?
#
loop_
_entity_poly.entity_id
_entity_poly.type
_entity_poly.pdbx_seq_one_letter_code
_entity_poly.pdbx_strand_id
1 'polypeptide(L)'
;MMIGMQPEVLSGLIGFGGALVGGAASFGGVWLTLSHQRKLAREARLAEIGQEAADRALSELITLGEFLASVRSDVATMPTDERASYLDTVFGRMENVERAVARIPNRELRDRVKSLLIVMRRFRAAGVRHFFAVSWLAELTDELTDLLSAYIRSDPLPSFSERTEEKQRRAAQHELNQRRRFELMQDPDPANVDPREEDNTSSPS
;
A
#
# COMPACT_ATOMS: atom_id res chain seq x y z
N MET A 1 -62.77 -66.09 37.36
CA MET A 1 -62.37 -65.95 35.94
C MET A 1 -61.87 -64.53 35.76
N MET A 2 -60.55 -64.35 35.77
CA MET A 2 -59.90 -63.03 35.75
C MET A 2 -59.34 -62.73 34.36
N ILE A 3 -59.50 -61.47 34.01
CA ILE A 3 -59.26 -60.78 32.74
C ILE A 3 -57.76 -60.78 32.39
N GLY A 4 -57.47 -60.87 31.09
CA GLY A 4 -56.13 -60.95 30.51
C GLY A 4 -55.24 -59.73 30.78
N MET A 5 -53.95 -60.00 30.89
CA MET A 5 -52.87 -59.02 30.98
C MET A 5 -52.11 -59.01 29.65
N GLN A 6 -52.01 -57.83 29.03
CA GLN A 6 -51.37 -57.58 27.72
C GLN A 6 -49.83 -57.65 27.80
N PRO A 7 -49.14 -58.19 26.78
CA PRO A 7 -47.69 -58.20 26.70
C PRO A 7 -47.18 -57.00 25.85
N GLU A 8 -47.30 -55.77 26.35
CA GLU A 8 -47.00 -54.57 25.54
C GLU A 8 -45.94 -53.63 26.15
N VAL A 9 -45.25 -53.98 27.24
CA VAL A 9 -44.33 -53.02 27.89
C VAL A 9 -42.92 -53.55 28.16
N LEU A 10 -42.39 -54.43 27.31
CA LEU A 10 -41.05 -55.00 27.55
C LEU A 10 -40.09 -55.03 26.34
N SER A 11 -40.22 -54.11 25.38
CA SER A 11 -39.24 -54.00 24.27
C SER A 11 -38.74 -52.58 23.95
N GLY A 12 -39.14 -51.55 24.70
CA GLY A 12 -38.81 -50.16 24.37
C GLY A 12 -37.57 -49.56 25.01
N LEU A 13 -36.80 -50.29 25.83
CA LEU A 13 -35.68 -49.74 26.62
C LEU A 13 -34.30 -50.32 26.27
N ILE A 14 -34.21 -51.00 25.13
CA ILE A 14 -32.93 -51.40 24.49
C ILE A 14 -32.78 -50.57 23.20
N GLY A 15 -32.94 -49.26 23.31
CA GLY A 15 -32.78 -48.31 22.20
C GLY A 15 -32.03 -47.03 22.57
N PHE A 16 -31.64 -46.87 23.84
CA PHE A 16 -31.03 -45.64 24.34
C PHE A 16 -29.56 -45.79 24.78
N GLY A 17 -29.05 -47.02 24.90
CA GLY A 17 -27.64 -47.26 25.27
C GLY A 17 -26.63 -47.08 24.14
N GLY A 18 -27.07 -47.13 22.87
CA GLY A 18 -26.21 -46.96 21.69
C GLY A 18 -26.08 -45.51 21.20
N ALA A 19 -26.98 -44.62 21.59
CA ALA A 19 -27.03 -43.24 21.08
C ALA A 19 -25.97 -42.31 21.70
N LEU A 20 -25.51 -42.60 22.92
CA LEU A 20 -24.58 -41.73 23.65
C LEU A 20 -23.12 -41.83 23.17
N VAL A 21 -22.71 -42.97 22.61
CA VAL A 21 -21.35 -43.15 22.04
C VAL A 21 -21.31 -42.77 20.56
N GLY A 22 -22.42 -42.94 19.82
CA GLY A 22 -22.54 -42.45 18.43
C GLY A 22 -22.64 -40.94 18.29
N GLY A 23 -23.20 -40.24 19.29
CA GLY A 23 -23.34 -38.78 19.28
C GLY A 23 -22.00 -38.03 19.31
N ALA A 24 -21.05 -38.45 20.14
CA ALA A 24 -19.78 -37.75 20.31
C ALA A 24 -18.88 -37.79 19.06
N ALA A 25 -18.84 -38.92 18.35
CA ALA A 25 -18.12 -39.03 17.07
C ALA A 25 -18.76 -38.17 15.96
N SER A 26 -20.10 -38.04 15.99
CA SER A 26 -20.87 -37.23 15.03
C SER A 26 -20.63 -35.72 15.25
N PHE A 27 -20.52 -35.26 16.50
CA PHE A 27 -20.22 -33.85 16.81
C PHE A 27 -18.77 -33.45 16.49
N GLY A 28 -17.80 -34.36 16.66
CA GLY A 28 -16.40 -34.08 16.31
C GLY A 28 -16.19 -33.84 14.81
N GLY A 29 -16.82 -34.66 13.96
CA GLY A 29 -16.80 -34.48 12.51
C GLY A 29 -17.48 -33.19 12.05
N VAL A 30 -18.63 -32.85 12.65
CA VAL A 30 -19.36 -31.59 12.38
C VAL A 30 -18.57 -30.37 12.84
N TRP A 31 -17.91 -30.42 14.01
CA TRP A 31 -17.10 -29.28 14.48
C TRP A 31 -15.85 -29.08 13.63
N LEU A 32 -15.18 -30.16 13.22
CA LEU A 32 -14.04 -30.10 12.29
C LEU A 32 -14.47 -29.51 10.94
N THR A 33 -15.55 -30.01 10.34
CA THR A 33 -16.07 -29.49 9.06
C THR A 33 -16.57 -28.06 9.20
N LEU A 34 -17.27 -27.70 10.28
CA LEU A 34 -17.74 -26.34 10.52
C LEU A 34 -16.57 -25.36 10.74
N SER A 35 -15.52 -25.79 11.44
CA SER A 35 -14.30 -24.98 11.64
C SER A 35 -13.55 -24.76 10.31
N HIS A 36 -13.48 -25.81 9.47
CA HIS A 36 -12.86 -25.74 8.16
C HIS A 36 -13.69 -24.85 7.20
N GLN A 37 -15.02 -24.99 7.19
CA GLN A 37 -15.92 -24.14 6.42
C GLN A 37 -15.83 -22.66 6.84
N ARG A 38 -15.73 -22.38 8.14
CA ARG A 38 -15.51 -21.01 8.64
C ARG A 38 -14.18 -20.44 8.18
N LYS A 39 -13.12 -21.26 8.14
CA LYS A 39 -11.81 -20.86 7.65
C LYS A 39 -11.88 -20.54 6.15
N LEU A 40 -12.46 -21.44 5.34
CA LEU A 40 -12.64 -21.24 3.90
C LEU A 40 -13.51 -20.02 3.59
N ALA A 41 -14.62 -19.82 4.30
CA ALA A 41 -15.48 -18.65 4.13
C ALA A 41 -14.75 -17.35 4.46
N ARG A 42 -13.89 -17.36 5.49
CA ARG A 42 -13.06 -16.20 5.84
C ARG A 42 -11.99 -15.93 4.79
N GLU A 43 -11.33 -16.97 4.29
CA GLU A 43 -10.32 -16.85 3.24
C GLU A 43 -10.94 -16.33 1.92
N ALA A 44 -12.09 -16.88 1.52
CA ALA A 44 -12.84 -16.40 0.35
C ALA A 44 -13.23 -14.92 0.49
N ARG A 45 -13.74 -14.52 1.66
CA ARG A 45 -14.10 -13.13 1.93
C ARG A 45 -12.89 -12.19 1.91
N LEU A 46 -11.75 -12.62 2.43
CA LEU A 46 -10.51 -11.83 2.38
C LEU A 46 -9.98 -11.70 0.95
N ALA A 47 -10.11 -12.76 0.14
CA ALA A 47 -9.75 -12.73 -1.28
C ALA A 47 -10.64 -11.75 -2.05
N GLU A 48 -11.96 -11.78 -1.82
CA GLU A 48 -12.92 -10.85 -2.42
C GLU A 48 -12.61 -9.39 -2.06
N ILE A 49 -12.41 -9.09 -0.77
CA ILE A 49 -11.99 -7.75 -0.30
C ILE A 49 -10.67 -7.34 -0.96
N GLY A 50 -9.74 -8.27 -1.09
CA GLY A 50 -8.44 -8.03 -1.71
C GLY A 50 -8.54 -7.70 -3.20
N GLN A 51 -9.44 -8.38 -3.93
CA GLN A 51 -9.68 -8.12 -5.35
C GLN A 51 -10.36 -6.76 -5.55
N GLU A 52 -11.44 -6.47 -4.81
CA GLU A 52 -12.14 -5.18 -4.89
C GLU A 52 -11.18 -4.01 -4.56
N ALA A 53 -10.31 -4.18 -3.56
CA ALA A 53 -9.31 -3.18 -3.20
C ALA A 53 -8.25 -3.00 -4.29
N ALA A 54 -7.82 -4.08 -4.95
CA ALA A 54 -6.87 -4.03 -6.05
C ALA A 54 -7.48 -3.36 -7.29
N ASP A 55 -8.72 -3.70 -7.65
CA ASP A 55 -9.45 -3.08 -8.76
C ASP A 55 -9.63 -1.58 -8.56
N ARG A 56 -9.99 -1.17 -7.33
CA ARG A 56 -10.10 0.25 -6.98
C ARG A 56 -8.76 0.97 -7.09
N ALA A 57 -7.69 0.37 -6.60
CA ALA A 57 -6.35 0.95 -6.69
C ALA A 57 -5.89 1.05 -8.16
N LEU A 58 -6.16 0.03 -8.96
CA LEU A 58 -5.84 0.00 -10.39
C LEU A 58 -6.61 1.08 -11.15
N SER A 59 -7.91 1.24 -10.88
CA SER A 59 -8.72 2.30 -11.48
C SER A 59 -8.16 3.70 -11.18
N GLU A 60 -7.74 3.97 -9.95
CA GLU A 60 -7.11 5.26 -9.59
C GLU A 60 -5.78 5.49 -10.30
N LEU A 61 -4.96 4.43 -10.50
CA LEU A 61 -3.71 4.53 -11.26
C LEU A 61 -3.94 4.78 -12.74
N ILE A 62 -4.94 4.13 -13.36
CA ILE A 62 -5.30 4.36 -14.76
C ILE A 62 -5.71 5.83 -14.94
N THR A 63 -6.62 6.32 -14.10
CA THR A 63 -7.04 7.73 -14.16
C THR A 63 -5.90 8.69 -13.85
N LEU A 64 -4.97 8.33 -12.95
CA LEU A 64 -3.76 9.10 -12.71
C LEU A 64 -2.85 9.13 -13.96
N GLY A 65 -2.68 8.01 -14.65
CA GLY A 65 -1.90 7.93 -15.89
C GLY A 65 -2.49 8.79 -17.00
N GLU A 66 -3.81 8.73 -17.20
CA GLU A 66 -4.54 9.59 -18.14
C GLU A 66 -4.37 11.08 -17.80
N PHE A 67 -4.48 11.42 -16.52
CA PHE A 67 -4.25 12.80 -16.05
C PHE A 67 -2.81 13.27 -16.28
N LEU A 68 -1.82 12.43 -16.00
CA LEU A 68 -0.41 12.75 -16.24
C LEU A 68 -0.11 12.92 -17.74
N ALA A 69 -0.79 12.15 -18.59
CA ALA A 69 -0.69 12.29 -20.04
C ALA A 69 -1.30 13.61 -20.53
N SER A 70 -2.45 14.02 -19.97
CA SER A 70 -3.11 15.27 -20.39
C SER A 70 -2.31 16.52 -20.00
N VAL A 71 -1.69 16.54 -18.81
CA VAL A 71 -0.90 17.69 -18.37
C VAL A 71 0.50 17.76 -18.98
N ARG A 72 0.98 16.69 -19.64
CA ARG A 72 2.35 16.59 -20.17
C ARG A 72 2.71 17.73 -21.13
N SER A 73 1.76 18.14 -21.97
CA SER A 73 1.96 19.22 -22.94
C SER A 73 2.05 20.59 -22.25
N ASP A 74 1.21 20.82 -21.24
CA ASP A 74 1.11 22.10 -20.53
C ASP A 74 2.34 22.35 -19.65
N VAL A 75 2.89 21.29 -19.03
CA VAL A 75 4.08 21.42 -18.16
C VAL A 75 5.37 21.68 -18.92
N ALA A 76 5.40 21.49 -20.24
CA ALA A 76 6.59 21.73 -21.05
C ALA A 76 6.92 23.23 -21.15
N THR A 77 5.90 24.09 -21.06
CA THR A 77 5.98 25.55 -21.16
C THR A 77 5.84 26.25 -19.81
N MET A 78 5.48 25.52 -18.74
CA MET A 78 5.28 26.07 -17.40
C MET A 78 6.60 26.56 -16.76
N PRO A 79 6.60 27.75 -16.12
CA PRO A 79 7.72 28.23 -15.32
C PRO A 79 8.11 27.25 -14.20
N THR A 80 9.37 27.24 -13.80
CA THR A 80 9.92 26.29 -12.82
C THR A 80 9.59 26.63 -11.37
N ASP A 81 9.24 27.88 -11.13
CA ASP A 81 8.98 28.54 -9.86
C ASP A 81 7.47 28.60 -9.53
N GLU A 82 6.60 28.26 -10.47
CA GLU A 82 5.16 28.25 -10.26
C GLU A 82 4.73 27.04 -9.42
N ARG A 83 3.80 27.27 -8.47
CA ARG A 83 3.16 26.16 -7.76
C ARG A 83 2.33 25.37 -8.76
N ALA A 84 2.83 24.21 -9.14
CA ALA A 84 2.14 23.27 -10.01
C ALA A 84 0.84 22.75 -9.37
N SER A 85 -0.29 23.36 -9.72
CA SER A 85 -1.63 22.96 -9.29
C SER A 85 -1.96 21.50 -9.60
N TYR A 86 -1.36 20.92 -10.65
CA TYR A 86 -1.55 19.52 -11.00
C TYR A 86 -1.05 18.56 -9.91
N LEU A 87 -0.06 18.97 -9.08
CA LEU A 87 0.50 18.12 -8.04
C LEU A 87 -0.52 17.78 -6.94
N ASP A 88 -1.45 18.70 -6.63
CA ASP A 88 -2.49 18.44 -5.64
C ASP A 88 -3.41 17.29 -6.11
N THR A 89 -3.73 17.26 -7.40
CA THR A 89 -4.51 16.17 -8.00
C THR A 89 -3.72 14.86 -8.01
N VAL A 90 -2.43 14.90 -8.36
CA VAL A 90 -1.55 13.72 -8.31
C VAL A 90 -1.51 13.13 -6.90
N PHE A 91 -1.25 13.97 -5.89
CA PHE A 91 -1.12 13.49 -4.51
C PHE A 91 -2.44 13.00 -3.93
N GLY A 92 -3.56 13.64 -4.27
CA GLY A 92 -4.88 13.15 -3.90
C GLY A 92 -5.15 11.74 -4.44
N ARG A 93 -4.79 11.48 -5.71
CA ARG A 93 -4.94 10.13 -6.30
C ARG A 93 -3.99 9.12 -5.69
N MET A 94 -2.72 9.48 -5.45
CA MET A 94 -1.77 8.61 -4.77
C MET A 94 -2.24 8.21 -3.37
N GLU A 95 -2.87 9.12 -2.63
CA GLU A 95 -3.45 8.82 -1.32
C GLU A 95 -4.62 7.85 -1.43
N ASN A 96 -5.48 8.00 -2.44
CA ASN A 96 -6.56 7.04 -2.71
C ASN A 96 -6.03 5.63 -3.03
N VAL A 97 -4.95 5.54 -3.82
CA VAL A 97 -4.25 4.27 -4.09
C VAL A 97 -3.72 3.67 -2.79
N GLU A 98 -3.03 4.46 -1.94
CA GLU A 98 -2.51 3.97 -0.65
C GLU A 98 -3.62 3.43 0.25
N ARG A 99 -4.75 4.15 0.35
CA ARG A 99 -5.92 3.75 1.15
C ARG A 99 -6.58 2.47 0.62
N ALA A 100 -6.66 2.31 -0.70
CA ALA A 100 -7.19 1.10 -1.32
C ALA A 100 -6.27 -0.09 -1.05
N VAL A 101 -4.97 0.05 -1.33
CA VAL A 101 -3.97 -1.03 -1.17
C VAL A 101 -3.81 -1.45 0.30
N ALA A 102 -4.04 -0.56 1.26
CA ALA A 102 -4.03 -0.92 2.68
C ALA A 102 -5.01 -2.05 3.06
N ARG A 103 -6.06 -2.27 2.26
CA ARG A 103 -7.05 -3.33 2.47
C ARG A 103 -6.66 -4.67 1.86
N ILE A 104 -5.66 -4.71 0.99
CA ILE A 104 -5.23 -5.93 0.31
C ILE A 104 -4.50 -6.84 1.31
N PRO A 105 -4.88 -8.13 1.47
CA PRO A 105 -4.23 -9.03 2.45
C PRO A 105 -2.74 -9.32 2.16
N ASN A 106 -2.32 -9.29 0.90
CA ASN A 106 -0.94 -9.56 0.48
C ASN A 106 0.03 -8.49 0.99
N ARG A 107 0.85 -8.84 1.99
CA ARG A 107 1.82 -7.92 2.61
C ARG A 107 2.93 -7.49 1.66
N GLU A 108 3.47 -8.41 0.88
CA GLU A 108 4.56 -8.13 -0.04
C GLU A 108 4.14 -7.07 -1.07
N LEU A 109 2.95 -7.24 -1.66
CA LEU A 109 2.38 -6.24 -2.57
C LEU A 109 2.24 -4.88 -1.89
N ARG A 110 1.67 -4.82 -0.68
CA ARG A 110 1.51 -3.56 0.06
C ARG A 110 2.85 -2.86 0.30
N ASP A 111 3.86 -3.60 0.73
CA ASP A 111 5.18 -3.05 1.03
C ASP A 111 5.85 -2.53 -0.25
N ARG A 112 5.70 -3.23 -1.38
CA ARG A 112 6.23 -2.81 -2.69
C ARG A 112 5.52 -1.58 -3.25
N VAL A 113 4.18 -1.55 -3.20
CA VAL A 113 3.40 -0.37 -3.60
C VAL A 113 3.80 0.83 -2.74
N LYS A 114 3.89 0.66 -1.43
CA LYS A 114 4.29 1.73 -0.51
C LYS A 114 5.69 2.26 -0.84
N SER A 115 6.64 1.39 -1.15
CA SER A 115 7.98 1.79 -1.59
C SER A 115 7.92 2.70 -2.82
N LEU A 116 7.15 2.32 -3.85
CA LEU A 116 7.01 3.12 -5.07
C LEU A 116 6.32 4.46 -4.81
N LEU A 117 5.27 4.49 -4.00
CA LEU A 117 4.59 5.75 -3.62
C LEU A 117 5.55 6.71 -2.88
N ILE A 118 6.46 6.19 -2.04
CA ILE A 118 7.50 7.00 -1.41
C ILE A 118 8.44 7.59 -2.48
N VAL A 119 8.85 6.80 -3.48
CA VAL A 119 9.72 7.27 -4.57
C VAL A 119 9.00 8.30 -5.45
N MET A 120 7.70 8.13 -5.71
CA MET A 120 6.88 9.11 -6.43
C MET A 120 6.85 10.47 -5.71
N ARG A 121 6.70 10.49 -4.38
CA ARG A 121 6.74 11.73 -3.58
C ARG A 121 8.09 12.45 -3.66
N ARG A 122 9.16 11.73 -4.00
CA ARG A 122 10.50 12.28 -4.20
C ARG A 122 10.78 12.71 -5.64
N PHE A 123 9.76 13.00 -6.44
CA PHE A 123 9.88 13.46 -7.83
C PHE A 123 10.84 14.63 -8.03
N ARG A 124 11.05 15.50 -7.03
CA ARG A 124 12.02 16.60 -7.10
C ARG A 124 13.46 16.14 -7.34
N ALA A 125 13.78 14.88 -7.00
CA ALA A 125 15.06 14.27 -7.34
C ALA A 125 15.27 14.09 -8.86
N ALA A 126 14.21 14.15 -9.66
CA ALA A 126 14.27 14.14 -11.13
C ALA A 126 14.83 15.45 -11.70
N GLY A 127 14.72 16.54 -10.96
CA GLY A 127 15.15 17.88 -11.37
C GLY A 127 14.09 18.95 -11.06
N VAL A 128 14.42 20.19 -11.40
CA VAL A 128 13.57 21.36 -11.10
C VAL A 128 12.41 21.52 -12.09
N ARG A 129 12.54 21.04 -13.34
CA ARG A 129 11.53 21.24 -14.39
C ARG A 129 10.33 20.31 -14.22
N HIS A 130 9.12 20.84 -14.36
CA HIS A 130 7.87 20.08 -14.28
C HIS A 130 7.76 18.92 -15.27
N PHE A 131 8.35 19.06 -16.46
CA PHE A 131 8.44 17.96 -17.43
C PHE A 131 9.08 16.70 -16.83
N PHE A 132 10.20 16.84 -16.10
CA PHE A 132 10.87 15.70 -15.47
C PHE A 132 10.04 15.11 -14.34
N ALA A 133 9.31 15.94 -13.59
CA ALA A 133 8.37 15.49 -12.57
C ALA A 133 7.25 14.62 -13.17
N VAL A 134 6.64 15.07 -14.27
CA VAL A 134 5.55 14.32 -14.92
C VAL A 134 6.06 13.01 -15.52
N SER A 135 7.23 12.99 -16.16
CA SER A 135 7.83 11.74 -16.65
C SER A 135 8.14 10.78 -15.51
N TRP A 136 8.72 11.29 -14.41
CA TRP A 136 9.04 10.49 -13.22
C TRP A 136 7.80 9.81 -12.65
N LEU A 137 6.72 10.57 -12.49
CA LEU A 137 5.44 10.10 -11.96
C LEU A 137 4.77 9.11 -12.92
N ALA A 138 4.72 9.40 -14.22
CA ALA A 138 4.08 8.54 -15.22
C ALA A 138 4.71 7.14 -15.25
N GLU A 139 6.03 7.08 -15.34
CA GLU A 139 6.76 5.80 -15.35
C GLU A 139 6.57 4.99 -14.06
N LEU A 140 6.44 5.63 -12.89
CA LEU A 140 6.17 4.92 -11.64
C LEU A 140 4.70 4.49 -11.51
N THR A 141 3.77 5.24 -12.11
CA THR A 141 2.36 4.85 -12.25
C THR A 141 2.24 3.60 -13.13
N ASP A 142 2.99 3.52 -14.22
CA ASP A 142 3.03 2.32 -15.07
C ASP A 142 3.54 1.10 -14.28
N GLU A 143 4.64 1.24 -13.54
CA GLU A 143 5.19 0.16 -12.70
C GLU A 143 4.21 -0.31 -11.60
N LEU A 144 3.49 0.63 -10.97
CA LEU A 144 2.43 0.30 -10.01
C LEU A 144 1.26 -0.43 -10.66
N THR A 145 0.90 -0.04 -11.89
CA THR A 145 -0.16 -0.67 -12.68
C THR A 145 0.21 -2.11 -13.01
N ASP A 146 1.45 -2.37 -13.40
CA ASP A 146 1.97 -3.72 -13.67
C ASP A 146 1.94 -4.60 -12.41
N LEU A 147 2.34 -4.06 -11.26
CA LEU A 147 2.30 -4.79 -9.98
C LEU A 147 0.88 -5.18 -9.56
N LEU A 148 -0.08 -4.24 -9.64
CA LEU A 148 -1.47 -4.53 -9.30
C LEU A 148 -2.12 -5.48 -10.31
N SER A 149 -1.80 -5.32 -11.59
CA SER A 149 -2.31 -6.20 -12.65
C SER A 149 -1.79 -7.63 -12.46
N ALA A 150 -0.52 -7.82 -12.13
CA ALA A 150 0.05 -9.13 -11.80
C ALA A 150 -0.65 -9.76 -10.58
N TYR A 151 -0.89 -8.97 -9.54
CA TYR A 151 -1.63 -9.44 -8.36
C TYR A 151 -3.06 -9.90 -8.70
N ILE A 152 -3.81 -9.12 -9.49
CA ILE A 152 -5.18 -9.47 -9.90
C ILE A 152 -5.20 -10.78 -10.69
N ARG A 153 -4.23 -10.96 -11.60
CA ARG A 153 -4.04 -12.21 -12.37
C ARG A 153 -3.50 -13.38 -11.54
N SER A 154 -3.15 -13.16 -10.27
CA SER A 154 -2.46 -14.12 -9.42
C SER A 154 -1.11 -14.59 -9.98
N ASP A 155 -0.46 -13.73 -10.77
CA ASP A 155 0.89 -13.95 -11.28
C ASP A 155 1.94 -13.62 -10.21
N PRO A 156 3.18 -14.14 -10.34
CA PRO A 156 4.30 -13.66 -9.54
C PRO A 156 4.47 -12.14 -9.68
N LEU A 157 4.74 -11.46 -8.57
CA LEU A 157 4.93 -10.01 -8.58
C LEU A 157 6.21 -9.67 -9.39
N PRO A 158 6.13 -8.87 -10.47
CA PRO A 158 7.29 -8.53 -11.29
C PRO A 158 8.35 -7.82 -10.45
N SER A 159 9.64 -8.10 -10.62
CA SER A 159 10.71 -7.34 -9.94
C SER A 159 10.67 -5.86 -10.35
N PHE A 160 11.28 -4.97 -9.56
CA PHE A 160 11.40 -3.58 -9.99
C PHE A 160 12.25 -3.47 -11.25
N SER A 161 11.85 -2.59 -12.16
CA SER A 161 12.66 -2.26 -13.32
C SER A 161 13.95 -1.57 -12.90
N GLU A 162 15.01 -1.74 -13.70
CA GLU A 162 16.30 -1.07 -13.48
C GLU A 162 16.14 0.45 -13.38
N ARG A 163 15.21 1.03 -14.16
CA ARG A 163 14.86 2.46 -14.12
C ARG A 163 14.29 2.85 -12.75
N THR A 164 13.40 2.05 -12.20
CA THR A 164 12.81 2.27 -10.89
C THR A 164 13.85 2.18 -9.77
N GLU A 165 14.80 1.24 -9.87
CA GLU A 165 15.93 1.17 -8.94
C GLU A 165 16.84 2.40 -9.03
N GLU A 166 17.14 2.87 -10.24
CA GLU A 166 17.91 4.09 -10.44
C GLU A 166 17.21 5.29 -9.80
N LYS A 167 15.89 5.40 -9.96
CA LYS A 167 15.07 6.42 -9.29
C LYS A 167 15.15 6.34 -7.78
N GLN A 168 15.08 5.13 -7.21
CA GLN A 168 15.26 4.93 -5.77
C GLN A 168 16.63 5.44 -5.29
N ARG A 169 17.70 5.10 -6.01
CA ARG A 169 19.06 5.57 -5.70
C ARG A 169 19.17 7.09 -5.80
N ARG A 170 18.64 7.68 -6.87
CA ARG A 170 18.65 9.13 -7.11
C ARG A 170 17.87 9.89 -6.04
N ALA A 171 16.72 9.36 -5.64
CA ALA A 171 15.88 9.89 -4.58
C ALA A 171 16.57 9.83 -3.21
N ALA A 172 17.26 8.73 -2.89
CA ALA A 172 18.04 8.59 -1.66
C ALA A 172 19.24 9.54 -1.61
N GLN A 173 19.99 9.66 -2.71
CA GLN A 173 21.10 10.61 -2.82
C GLN A 173 20.65 12.07 -2.67
N HIS A 174 19.52 12.42 -3.28
CA HIS A 174 18.96 13.76 -3.17
C HIS A 174 18.60 14.11 -1.72
N GLU A 175 18.00 13.18 -0.97
CA GLU A 175 17.69 13.39 0.46
C GLU A 175 18.96 13.58 1.29
N LEU A 176 20.00 12.77 1.06
CA LEU A 176 21.30 12.94 1.73
C LEU A 176 21.94 14.30 1.41
N ASN A 177 21.84 14.77 0.17
CA ASN A 177 22.36 16.08 -0.22
C ASN A 177 21.58 17.23 0.44
N GLN A 178 20.26 17.09 0.56
CA GLN A 178 19.42 18.08 1.25
C GLN A 178 19.74 18.14 2.75
N ARG A 179 19.92 16.99 3.40
CA ARG A 179 20.31 16.93 4.82
C ARG A 179 21.66 17.60 5.05
N ARG A 180 22.67 17.27 4.25
CA ARG A 180 24.00 17.90 4.34
C ARG A 180 23.93 19.42 4.14
N ARG A 181 23.14 19.89 3.17
CA ARG A 181 22.92 21.33 2.97
C ARG A 181 22.28 22.00 4.18
N PHE A 182 21.31 21.33 4.81
CA PHE A 182 20.63 21.85 5.99
C PHE A 182 21.55 21.92 7.21
N GLU A 183 22.37 20.87 7.44
CA GLU A 183 23.40 20.84 8.48
C GLU A 183 24.39 22.01 8.32
N LEU A 184 24.89 22.26 7.10
CA LEU A 184 25.78 23.38 6.79
C LEU A 184 25.15 24.77 7.01
N MET A 185 23.81 24.89 6.97
CA MET A 185 23.10 26.15 7.23
C MET A 185 22.79 26.35 8.72
N GLN A 186 22.66 25.27 9.50
CA GLN A 186 22.38 25.33 10.94
C GLN A 186 23.64 25.49 11.80
N ASP A 187 24.78 25.00 11.32
CA ASP A 187 26.07 25.13 11.98
C ASP A 187 27.01 25.96 11.08
N PRO A 188 26.81 27.30 11.00
CA PRO A 188 27.79 28.16 10.37
C PRO A 188 29.06 28.04 11.20
N ASP A 189 30.07 27.36 10.65
CA ASP A 189 31.38 27.22 11.27
C ASP A 189 31.83 28.57 11.87
N PRO A 190 31.97 28.70 13.20
CA PRO A 190 32.39 29.95 13.83
C PRO A 190 33.79 30.38 13.37
N ALA A 191 34.55 29.50 12.72
CA ALA A 191 35.85 29.82 12.12
C ALA A 191 35.75 30.58 10.77
N ASN A 192 34.55 30.77 10.21
CA ASN A 192 34.33 31.53 8.97
C ASN A 192 33.45 32.78 9.17
N VAL A 193 33.37 33.27 10.40
CA VAL A 193 33.01 34.67 10.69
C VAL A 193 34.27 35.49 10.40
N ASP A 194 34.26 36.28 9.32
CA ASP A 194 35.36 37.21 9.02
C ASP A 194 35.51 38.17 10.23
N PRO A 195 36.64 38.16 10.97
CA PRO A 195 36.82 39.01 12.14
C PRO A 195 36.89 40.52 11.81
N ARG A 196 36.69 40.91 10.55
CA ARG A 196 36.77 42.30 10.07
C ARG A 196 35.52 43.15 10.28
N GLU A 197 34.40 42.60 10.76
CA GLU A 197 33.19 43.41 10.98
C GLU A 197 33.05 44.01 12.39
N GLU A 198 33.92 43.67 13.36
CA GLU A 198 33.79 44.21 14.72
C GLU A 198 34.49 45.56 14.98
N ASP A 199 35.26 46.11 14.03
CA ASP A 199 36.13 47.29 14.28
C ASP A 199 35.57 48.66 13.83
N ASN A 200 34.24 48.82 13.75
CA ASN A 200 33.61 50.10 13.36
C ASN A 200 32.82 50.82 14.46
N THR A 201 33.00 50.45 15.74
CA THR A 201 32.35 51.16 16.87
C THR A 201 33.30 51.89 17.82
N SER A 202 34.60 51.98 17.50
CA SER A 202 35.59 52.67 18.33
C SER A 202 36.05 54.00 17.73
N SER A 203 35.17 55.00 17.68
CA SER A 203 35.59 56.41 17.56
C SER A 203 35.39 57.13 18.89
N PRO A 204 36.44 57.37 19.68
CA PRO A 204 36.39 58.29 20.80
C PRO A 204 36.75 59.71 20.36
N SER A 205 35.90 60.65 20.81
CA SER A 205 36.14 62.09 21.03
C SER A 205 36.34 63.00 19.81
#